data_AF-A0A955PVG7-F1
#
_entry.id   AF-A0A955PVG7-F1
#
_cell.length_a   1.000
_cell.length_b   1.000
_cell.length_c   1.000
_cell.angle_alpha   90.00
_cell.angle_beta   90.00
_cell.angle_gamma   90.00
#
_symmetry.space_group_name_H-M   'P 1'
#
loop_
_entity.id
_entity.type
_entity.pdbx_description
1 polymer ?
#
loop_
_entity_poly.entity_id
_entity_poly.type
_entity_poly.pdbx_seq_one_letter_code
_entity_poly.pdbx_strand_id
1 'polypeptide(L)'
;ETCYHFNHGSYDAAAKGFHTLEHRISGGLKPFYRALADVAQGYGLWDQLLYRSAWEKLKGGIKALELASVWGGPPGMDRLIHFLKANLTFLERIVLDSKDIKPAVALDLLAWAKRRGDRGQDLEVATHVLLRALEAFSQSRLYTQYHLKSWDVNLEQLPEDLRETCRRQYLNEIDGKYRLPMQAQFQALAALGDPMGQRFVTDWSKMKSLFDAADHALLGYGFEPIKPERYHQLYDLVIKLSGAAPTDLPEFPTMNV
;
A
#
# COMPACT_ATOMS: atom_id res chain seq x y z
N GLU A 1 -6.72 -5.15 26.07
CA GLU A 1 -7.73 -4.55 25.19
C GLU A 1 -7.12 -3.55 24.19
N THR A 2 -6.36 -2.55 24.65
CA THR A 2 -5.73 -1.55 23.75
C THR A 2 -4.81 -2.16 22.68
N CYS A 3 -3.92 -3.10 23.08
CA CYS A 3 -3.07 -3.83 22.13
C CYS A 3 -3.89 -4.68 21.16
N TYR A 4 -5.04 -5.23 21.59
CA TYR A 4 -5.95 -5.98 20.71
C TYR A 4 -6.51 -5.08 19.60
N HIS A 5 -6.98 -3.87 19.95
CA HIS A 5 -7.43 -2.90 18.95
C HIS A 5 -6.33 -2.56 17.94
N PHE A 6 -5.10 -2.34 18.41
CA PHE A 6 -3.98 -2.05 17.52
C PHE A 6 -3.73 -3.21 16.54
N ASN A 7 -3.64 -4.44 17.05
CA ASN A 7 -3.34 -5.64 16.27
C ASN A 7 -4.43 -5.95 15.22
N HIS A 8 -5.68 -5.52 15.47
CA HIS A 8 -6.81 -5.67 14.56
C HIS A 8 -7.09 -4.43 13.70
N GLY A 9 -6.16 -3.48 13.61
CA GLY A 9 -6.28 -2.32 12.72
C GLY A 9 -7.18 -1.20 13.23
N SER A 10 -7.70 -1.30 14.46
CA SER A 10 -8.48 -0.24 15.10
C SER A 10 -7.56 0.77 15.79
N TYR A 11 -6.70 1.43 15.00
CA TYR A 11 -5.61 2.27 15.53
C TYR A 11 -6.11 3.48 16.34
N ASP A 12 -7.23 4.09 15.96
CA ASP A 12 -7.83 5.19 16.72
C ASP A 12 -8.34 4.75 18.10
N ALA A 13 -8.94 3.56 18.17
CA ALA A 13 -9.37 2.97 19.43
C ALA A 13 -8.16 2.63 20.31
N ALA A 14 -7.07 2.10 19.71
CA ALA A 14 -5.82 1.85 20.41
C ALA A 14 -5.20 3.15 20.96
N ALA A 15 -5.12 4.21 20.16
CA ALA A 15 -4.58 5.50 20.59
C ALA A 15 -5.38 6.07 21.78
N LYS A 16 -6.72 6.05 21.71
CA LYS A 16 -7.61 6.46 22.82
C LYS A 16 -7.39 5.62 24.08
N GLY A 17 -7.23 4.30 23.91
CA GLY A 17 -6.94 3.39 25.01
C GLY A 17 -5.61 3.72 25.69
N PHE A 18 -4.56 3.97 24.92
CA PHE A 18 -3.26 4.35 25.47
C PHE A 18 -3.28 5.70 26.19
N HIS A 19 -3.98 6.71 25.65
CA HIS A 19 -4.20 7.96 26.38
C HIS A 19 -4.99 7.78 27.68
N THR A 20 -5.98 6.89 27.68
CA THR A 20 -6.73 6.57 28.92
C THR A 20 -5.80 5.99 29.99
N LEU A 21 -4.86 5.12 29.60
CA LEU A 21 -3.84 4.57 30.50
C LEU A 21 -2.84 5.64 30.97
N GLU A 22 -2.39 6.51 30.05
CA GLU A 22 -1.55 7.67 30.36
C GLU A 22 -2.15 8.54 31.48
N HIS A 23 -3.46 8.82 31.43
CA HIS A 23 -4.14 9.63 32.43
C HIS A 23 -4.34 8.94 33.78
N ARG A 24 -4.31 7.60 33.83
CA ARG A 24 -4.53 6.80 35.04
C ARG A 24 -3.24 6.43 35.77
N ILE A 25 -2.09 6.60 35.12
CA ILE A 25 -0.79 6.15 35.63
C ILE A 25 0.11 7.36 35.92
N SER A 26 1.01 7.20 36.90
CA SER A 26 2.00 8.19 37.29
C SER A 26 3.43 7.68 37.09
N GLY A 27 4.42 8.57 37.13
CA GLY A 27 5.84 8.20 37.03
C GLY A 27 6.29 7.87 35.60
N GLY A 28 7.35 7.07 35.48
CA GLY A 28 8.03 6.75 34.21
C GLY A 28 7.16 6.07 33.15
N LEU A 29 6.05 5.44 33.55
CA LEU A 29 5.08 4.80 32.65
C LEU A 29 4.17 5.79 31.92
N LYS A 30 3.99 7.01 32.43
CA LYS A 30 3.11 8.00 31.79
C LYS A 30 3.64 8.45 30.42
N PRO A 31 4.91 8.88 30.28
CA PRO A 31 5.50 9.15 28.96
C PRO A 31 5.49 7.94 28.02
N PHE A 32 5.57 6.73 28.57
CA PHE A 32 5.54 5.49 27.80
C PHE A 32 4.18 5.27 27.11
N TYR A 33 3.08 5.35 27.85
CA TYR A 33 1.74 5.21 27.26
C TYR A 33 1.38 6.36 26.31
N ARG A 34 1.84 7.58 26.60
CA ARG A 34 1.72 8.70 25.65
C ARG A 34 2.41 8.39 24.32
N ALA A 35 3.63 7.87 24.38
CA ALA A 35 4.37 7.51 23.17
C ALA A 35 3.73 6.35 22.40
N LEU A 36 3.16 5.36 23.09
CA LEU A 36 2.36 4.30 22.44
C LEU A 36 1.10 4.85 21.76
N ALA A 37 0.43 5.83 22.36
CA ALA A 37 -0.70 6.51 21.73
C ALA A 37 -0.28 7.24 20.45
N ASP A 38 0.86 7.94 20.48
CA ASP A 38 1.43 8.61 19.30
C ASP A 38 1.81 7.62 18.20
N VAL A 39 2.40 6.47 18.55
CA VAL A 39 2.71 5.38 17.61
C VAL A 39 1.42 4.81 17.01
N ALA A 40 0.40 4.53 17.83
CA ALA A 40 -0.89 4.05 17.35
C ALA A 40 -1.53 5.03 16.35
N GLN A 41 -1.56 6.32 16.67
CA GLN A 41 -2.06 7.34 15.76
C GLN A 41 -1.24 7.40 14.46
N GLY A 42 0.08 7.26 14.53
CA GLY A 42 0.96 7.23 13.36
C GLY A 42 0.64 6.08 12.39
N TYR A 43 0.38 4.87 12.92
CA TYR A 43 -0.10 3.75 12.11
C TYR A 43 -1.52 3.96 11.59
N GLY A 44 -2.41 4.61 12.35
CA GLY A 44 -3.74 5.00 11.86
C GLY A 44 -3.68 5.94 10.66
N LEU A 45 -2.77 6.92 10.68
CA LEU A 45 -2.52 7.81 9.53
C LEU A 45 -1.94 7.04 8.34
N TRP A 46 -1.03 6.10 8.58
CA TRP A 46 -0.46 5.28 7.51
C TRP A 46 -1.52 4.37 6.89
N ASP A 47 -2.38 3.77 7.70
CA ASP A 47 -3.45 2.91 7.21
C ASP A 47 -4.50 3.67 6.38
N GLN A 48 -4.58 5.00 6.54
CA GLN A 48 -5.35 5.91 5.68
C GLN A 48 -4.55 6.43 4.47
N LEU A 49 -3.34 5.90 4.23
CA LEU A 49 -2.41 6.30 3.16
C LEU A 49 -1.92 7.76 3.26
N LEU A 50 -2.00 8.37 4.45
CA LEU A 50 -1.50 9.72 4.72
C LEU A 50 0.01 9.70 5.06
N TYR A 51 0.83 9.29 4.09
CA TYR A 51 2.25 8.96 4.29
C TYR A 51 3.08 10.02 5.02
N ARG A 52 2.97 11.31 4.65
CA ARG A 52 3.75 12.39 5.28
C ARG A 52 3.37 12.57 6.74
N SER A 53 2.08 12.67 7.02
CA SER A 53 1.57 12.81 8.39
C SER A 53 1.91 11.60 9.25
N ALA A 54 1.82 10.38 8.68
CA ALA A 54 2.22 9.16 9.34
C ALA A 54 3.71 9.15 9.70
N TRP A 55 4.58 9.51 8.74
CA TRP A 55 6.03 9.57 8.95
C TRP A 55 6.41 10.56 10.05
N GLU A 56 5.85 11.77 10.03
CA GLU A 56 6.11 12.80 11.05
C GLU A 56 5.65 12.34 12.44
N LYS A 57 4.44 11.75 12.51
CA LYS A 57 3.87 11.26 13.78
C LYS A 57 4.67 10.08 14.33
N LEU A 58 5.02 9.10 13.49
CA LEU A 58 5.83 7.94 13.89
C LEU A 58 7.25 8.36 14.29
N LYS A 59 7.88 9.29 13.57
CA LYS A 59 9.22 9.79 13.90
C LYS A 59 9.27 10.35 15.33
N GLY A 60 8.29 11.16 15.71
CA GLY A 60 8.17 11.70 17.07
C GLY A 60 7.84 10.61 18.09
N GLY A 61 6.82 9.80 17.82
CA GLY A 61 6.35 8.75 18.71
C GLY A 61 7.41 7.69 19.03
N ILE A 62 8.16 7.23 18.01
CA ILE A 62 9.24 6.24 18.17
C ILE A 62 10.36 6.80 19.04
N LYS A 63 10.78 8.05 18.82
CA LYS A 63 11.81 8.70 19.64
C LYS A 63 11.37 8.84 21.09
N ALA A 64 10.12 9.24 21.32
CA ALA A 64 9.55 9.33 22.67
C ALA A 64 9.47 7.95 23.35
N LEU A 65 9.07 6.92 22.59
CA LEU A 65 8.94 5.55 23.09
C LEU A 65 10.30 4.97 23.48
N GLU A 66 11.33 5.20 22.67
CA GLU A 66 12.71 4.78 22.97
C GLU A 66 13.21 5.41 24.27
N LEU A 67 13.03 6.72 24.45
CA LEU A 67 13.40 7.41 25.69
C LEU A 67 12.60 6.91 26.89
N ALA A 68 11.29 6.71 26.75
CA ALA A 68 10.43 6.27 27.84
C ALA A 68 10.71 4.82 28.26
N SER A 69 11.11 3.96 27.32
CA SER A 69 11.39 2.55 27.59
C SER A 69 12.58 2.34 28.53
N VAL A 70 13.52 3.30 28.57
CA VAL A 70 14.67 3.28 29.51
C VAL A 70 14.22 3.37 30.98
N TRP A 71 13.12 4.06 31.25
CA TRP A 71 12.69 4.42 32.62
C TRP A 71 11.39 3.74 33.07
N GLY A 72 10.77 2.92 32.22
CA GLY A 72 9.48 2.32 32.54
C GLY A 72 8.82 1.49 31.43
N GLY A 73 9.56 0.79 30.57
CA GLY A 73 8.99 -0.12 29.58
C GLY A 73 8.94 -1.59 30.05
N PRO A 74 7.97 -2.41 29.61
CA PRO A 74 8.02 -3.84 29.81
C PRO A 74 9.21 -4.46 29.04
N PRO A 75 9.67 -5.66 29.42
CA PRO A 75 10.74 -6.35 28.70
C PRO A 75 10.34 -6.62 27.23
N GLY A 76 11.32 -6.54 26.32
CA GLY A 76 11.10 -6.82 24.89
C GLY A 76 10.83 -5.58 24.00
N MET A 77 10.84 -4.38 24.57
CA MET A 77 10.63 -3.12 23.82
C MET A 77 11.65 -2.89 22.71
N ASP A 78 12.90 -3.34 22.87
CA ASP A 78 13.94 -3.16 21.85
C ASP A 78 13.57 -3.77 20.50
N ARG A 79 12.91 -4.94 20.52
CA ARG A 79 12.44 -5.63 19.30
C ARG A 79 11.35 -4.82 18.61
N LEU A 80 10.39 -4.32 19.40
CA LEU A 80 9.32 -3.46 18.87
C LEU A 80 9.92 -2.17 18.29
N ILE A 81 10.78 -1.47 19.02
CA ILE A 81 11.42 -0.23 18.57
C ILE A 81 12.23 -0.45 17.29
N HIS A 82 12.99 -1.55 17.20
CA HIS A 82 13.72 -1.90 15.98
C HIS A 82 12.77 -2.06 14.78
N PHE A 83 11.68 -2.80 14.97
CA PHE A 83 10.65 -2.98 13.93
C PHE A 83 10.00 -1.64 13.53
N LEU A 84 9.66 -0.81 14.51
CA LEU A 84 9.11 0.54 14.27
C LEU A 84 10.07 1.42 13.46
N LYS A 85 11.38 1.34 13.72
CA LYS A 85 12.40 2.07 12.98
C LYS A 85 12.50 1.59 11.52
N ALA A 86 12.43 0.29 11.26
CA ALA A 86 12.39 -0.24 9.90
C ALA A 86 11.20 0.31 9.10
N ASN A 87 10.03 0.35 9.72
CA ASN A 87 8.82 0.95 9.17
C ASN A 87 8.95 2.45 8.92
N LEU A 88 9.59 3.18 9.84
CA LEU A 88 9.88 4.60 9.67
C LEU A 88 10.79 4.85 8.46
N THR A 89 11.82 4.00 8.26
CA THR A 89 12.70 4.06 7.08
C THR A 89 11.94 3.75 5.79
N PHE A 90 10.99 2.81 5.81
CA PHE A 90 10.14 2.56 4.64
C PHE A 90 9.30 3.80 4.27
N LEU A 91 8.63 4.42 5.26
CA LEU A 91 7.87 5.64 5.04
C LEU A 91 8.75 6.82 4.58
N GLU A 92 9.96 6.93 5.12
CA GLU A 92 10.93 7.94 4.71
C GLU A 92 11.23 7.87 3.21
N ARG A 93 11.40 6.65 2.67
CA ARG A 93 11.59 6.44 1.22
C ARG A 93 10.42 6.98 0.41
N ILE A 94 9.18 6.86 0.88
CA ILE A 94 8.00 7.42 0.20
C ILE A 94 7.99 8.95 0.33
N VAL A 95 8.22 9.47 1.53
CA VAL A 95 8.02 10.89 1.84
C VAL A 95 9.12 11.78 1.26
N LEU A 96 10.35 11.29 1.22
CA LEU A 96 11.51 12.04 0.72
C LEU A 96 11.78 11.84 -0.77
N ASP A 97 11.17 10.84 -1.42
CA ASP A 97 11.25 10.72 -2.88
C ASP A 97 10.55 11.92 -3.53
N SER A 98 11.31 12.71 -4.30
CA SER A 98 10.81 13.89 -5.00
C SER A 98 10.18 13.55 -6.35
N LYS A 99 10.25 12.28 -6.79
CA LYS A 99 9.66 11.83 -8.05
C LYS A 99 8.13 11.77 -7.95
N ASP A 100 7.48 12.01 -9.08
CA ASP A 100 6.02 11.91 -9.22
C ASP A 100 5.54 10.47 -9.00
N ILE A 101 6.31 9.49 -9.48
CA ILE A 101 6.00 8.05 -9.37
C ILE A 101 6.99 7.43 -8.40
N LYS A 102 6.45 6.91 -7.30
CA LYS A 102 7.22 6.38 -6.17
C LYS A 102 7.01 4.88 -6.09
N PRO A 103 8.00 4.05 -6.47
CA PRO A 103 7.86 2.60 -6.47
C PRO A 103 7.43 2.02 -5.11
N ALA A 104 7.86 2.65 -4.01
CA ALA A 104 7.49 2.25 -2.65
C ALA A 104 5.99 2.37 -2.35
N VAL A 105 5.25 3.22 -3.06
CA VAL A 105 3.78 3.30 -2.92
C VAL A 105 3.11 2.04 -3.47
N ALA A 106 3.61 1.43 -4.55
CA ALA A 106 3.07 0.17 -5.06
C ALA A 106 3.25 -0.97 -4.05
N LEU A 107 4.41 -1.02 -3.38
CA LEU A 107 4.70 -1.98 -2.31
C LEU A 107 3.77 -1.76 -1.11
N ASP A 108 3.55 -0.52 -0.69
CA ASP A 108 2.64 -0.24 0.43
C ASP A 108 1.19 -0.59 0.12
N LEU A 109 0.69 -0.27 -1.09
CA LEU A 109 -0.67 -0.63 -1.49
C LEU A 109 -0.87 -2.15 -1.51
N LEU A 110 0.13 -2.91 -1.98
CA LEU A 110 0.10 -4.37 -1.95
C LEU A 110 0.10 -4.91 -0.51
N ALA A 111 0.92 -4.34 0.37
CA ALA A 111 0.95 -4.70 1.78
C ALA A 111 -0.34 -4.32 2.52
N TRP A 112 -0.92 -3.16 2.17
CA TRP A 112 -2.19 -2.69 2.70
C TRP A 112 -3.32 -3.63 2.33
N ALA A 113 -3.39 -4.00 1.04
CA ALA A 113 -4.37 -4.98 0.56
C ALA A 113 -4.22 -6.28 1.35
N LYS A 114 -2.99 -6.80 1.49
CA LYS A 114 -2.71 -8.04 2.25
C LYS A 114 -3.25 -7.96 3.68
N ARG A 115 -2.92 -6.89 4.43
CA ARG A 115 -3.34 -6.74 5.82
C ARG A 115 -4.87 -6.75 5.97
N ARG A 116 -5.60 -6.19 5.01
CA ARG A 116 -7.07 -6.21 4.99
C ARG A 116 -7.62 -7.58 4.61
N GLY A 117 -7.07 -8.17 3.55
CA GLY A 117 -7.42 -9.51 3.07
C GLY A 117 -7.26 -10.59 4.13
N ASP A 118 -6.09 -10.65 4.78
CA ASP A 118 -5.77 -11.64 5.80
C ASP A 118 -6.69 -11.58 7.03
N ARG A 119 -7.23 -10.38 7.35
CA ARG A 119 -8.17 -10.19 8.46
C ARG A 119 -9.60 -10.59 8.10
N GLY A 120 -9.86 -10.91 6.83
CA GLY A 120 -11.22 -11.17 6.32
C GLY A 120 -12.14 -9.95 6.40
N GLN A 121 -11.58 -8.75 6.61
CA GLN A 121 -12.32 -7.50 6.72
C GLN A 121 -12.21 -6.72 5.42
N ASP A 122 -13.33 -6.20 4.94
CA ASP A 122 -13.39 -5.28 3.80
C ASP A 122 -12.74 -5.82 2.50
N LEU A 123 -13.00 -7.09 2.18
CA LEU A 123 -12.45 -7.75 0.97
C LEU A 123 -12.74 -6.98 -0.32
N GLU A 124 -13.88 -6.29 -0.39
CA GLU A 124 -14.22 -5.37 -1.47
C GLU A 124 -13.13 -4.30 -1.64
N VAL A 125 -12.88 -3.49 -0.59
CA VAL A 125 -11.89 -2.41 -0.63
C VAL A 125 -10.48 -2.98 -0.85
N ALA A 126 -10.16 -4.11 -0.20
CA ALA A 126 -8.88 -4.79 -0.38
C ALA A 126 -8.64 -5.19 -1.85
N THR A 127 -9.68 -5.64 -2.56
CA THR A 127 -9.62 -5.99 -3.99
C THR A 127 -9.34 -4.76 -4.86
N HIS A 128 -10.02 -3.64 -4.61
CA HIS A 128 -9.77 -2.39 -5.36
C HIS A 128 -8.35 -1.85 -5.12
N VAL A 129 -7.88 -1.87 -3.87
CA VAL A 129 -6.52 -1.44 -3.54
C VAL A 129 -5.48 -2.38 -4.15
N LEU A 130 -5.77 -3.68 -4.23
CA LEU A 130 -4.90 -4.66 -4.89
C LEU A 130 -4.77 -4.40 -6.40
N LEU A 131 -5.88 -4.09 -7.08
CA LEU A 131 -5.87 -3.69 -8.50
C LEU A 131 -5.12 -2.36 -8.69
N ARG A 132 -5.32 -1.39 -7.78
CA ARG A 132 -4.56 -0.14 -7.79
C ARG A 132 -3.06 -0.37 -7.57
N ALA A 133 -2.68 -1.32 -6.71
CA ALA A 133 -1.29 -1.71 -6.50
C ALA A 133 -0.69 -2.31 -7.78
N LEU A 134 -1.42 -3.20 -8.45
CA LEU A 134 -1.02 -3.77 -9.74
C LEU A 134 -0.76 -2.68 -10.79
N GLU A 135 -1.68 -1.72 -10.92
CA GLU A 135 -1.48 -0.57 -11.78
C GLU A 135 -0.29 0.30 -11.34
N ALA A 136 -0.09 0.50 -10.04
CA ALA A 136 1.06 1.26 -9.54
C ALA A 136 2.40 0.58 -9.92
N PHE A 137 2.45 -0.75 -9.98
CA PHE A 137 3.61 -1.48 -10.47
C PHE A 137 3.86 -1.22 -11.97
N SER A 138 2.83 -1.26 -12.82
CA SER A 138 3.00 -0.94 -14.25
C SER A 138 3.42 0.52 -14.46
N GLN A 139 2.81 1.47 -13.74
CA GLN A 139 3.18 2.89 -13.74
C GLN A 139 4.64 3.08 -13.34
N SER A 140 5.06 2.42 -12.25
CA SER A 140 6.44 2.44 -11.77
C SER A 140 7.42 1.88 -12.80
N ARG A 141 7.12 0.75 -13.44
CA ARG A 141 7.98 0.17 -14.49
C ARG A 141 8.09 1.06 -15.71
N LEU A 142 6.96 1.52 -16.24
CA LEU A 142 6.91 2.44 -17.38
C LEU A 142 7.76 3.69 -17.13
N TYR A 143 7.67 4.27 -15.93
CA TYR A 143 8.41 5.47 -15.61
C TYR A 143 9.90 5.23 -15.35
N THR A 144 10.24 4.18 -14.60
CA THR A 144 11.62 3.94 -14.17
C THR A 144 12.50 3.36 -15.27
N GLN A 145 11.95 2.53 -16.16
CA GLN A 145 12.72 1.90 -17.24
C GLN A 145 12.56 2.61 -18.59
N TYR A 146 11.37 3.15 -18.87
CA TYR A 146 11.04 3.70 -20.18
C TYR A 146 10.74 5.21 -20.16
N HIS A 147 10.80 5.84 -18.98
CA HIS A 147 10.52 7.28 -18.80
C HIS A 147 9.13 7.70 -19.30
N LEU A 148 8.17 6.79 -19.25
CA LEU A 148 6.78 7.00 -19.66
C LEU A 148 5.89 7.29 -18.44
N LYS A 149 5.14 8.40 -18.48
CA LYS A 149 4.09 8.70 -17.51
C LYS A 149 2.75 8.25 -18.07
N SER A 150 2.09 7.27 -17.45
CA SER A 150 0.86 6.68 -18.00
C SER A 150 -0.30 7.67 -18.14
N TRP A 151 -0.27 8.81 -17.45
CA TRP A 151 -1.31 9.85 -17.51
C TRP A 151 -0.92 11.10 -18.32
N ASP A 152 0.27 11.09 -18.94
CA ASP A 152 0.80 12.19 -19.74
C ASP A 152 1.72 11.60 -20.83
N VAL A 153 1.14 10.72 -21.65
CA VAL A 153 1.91 9.94 -22.62
C VAL A 153 2.21 10.76 -23.86
N ASN A 154 3.49 10.79 -24.24
CA ASN A 154 3.88 11.18 -25.58
C ASN A 154 3.72 9.99 -26.54
N LEU A 155 2.81 10.14 -27.52
CA LEU A 155 2.49 9.12 -28.51
C LEU A 155 3.71 8.59 -29.28
N GLU A 156 4.74 9.43 -29.50
CA GLU A 156 5.94 9.04 -30.24
C GLU A 156 6.84 8.07 -29.45
N GLN A 157 6.70 8.04 -28.13
CA GLN A 157 7.41 7.07 -27.28
C GLN A 157 6.68 5.72 -27.20
N LEU A 158 5.44 5.63 -27.72
CA LEU A 158 4.71 4.38 -27.79
C LEU A 158 5.09 3.58 -29.06
N PRO A 159 5.10 2.24 -28.96
CA PRO A 159 5.11 1.36 -30.12
C PRO A 159 3.98 1.69 -31.10
N GLU A 160 4.24 1.50 -32.40
CA GLU A 160 3.35 1.92 -33.49
C GLU A 160 1.93 1.37 -33.35
N ASP A 161 1.80 0.08 -33.01
CA ASP A 161 0.52 -0.61 -32.82
C ASP A 161 -0.36 0.02 -31.72
N LEU A 162 0.26 0.57 -30.67
CA LEU A 162 -0.45 1.19 -29.55
C LEU A 162 -0.72 2.68 -29.77
N ARG A 163 0.02 3.31 -30.67
CA ARG A 163 -0.10 4.75 -30.95
C ARG A 163 -1.49 5.10 -31.48
N GLU A 164 -2.00 4.31 -32.42
CA GLU A 164 -3.31 4.57 -33.03
C GLU A 164 -4.47 4.32 -32.06
N THR A 165 -4.43 3.23 -31.29
CA THR A 165 -5.43 2.97 -30.24
C THR A 165 -5.42 4.08 -29.19
N CYS A 166 -4.23 4.52 -28.76
CA CYS A 166 -4.09 5.59 -27.79
C CYS A 166 -4.64 6.92 -28.32
N ARG A 167 -4.32 7.27 -29.56
CA ARG A 167 -4.85 8.46 -30.24
C ARG A 167 -6.38 8.48 -30.27
N ARG A 168 -6.99 7.33 -30.54
CA ARG A 168 -8.44 7.21 -30.71
C ARG A 168 -9.24 7.11 -29.41
N GLN A 169 -8.66 6.52 -28.36
CA GLN A 169 -9.43 6.08 -27.19
C GLN A 169 -8.99 6.71 -25.87
N TYR A 170 -7.76 7.23 -25.77
CA TYR A 170 -7.15 7.57 -24.48
C TYR A 170 -6.85 9.06 -24.34
N LEU A 171 -7.33 9.91 -25.25
CA LEU A 171 -7.27 11.36 -25.10
C LEU A 171 -8.23 11.79 -24.00
N ASN A 172 -7.71 12.48 -22.98
CA ASN A 172 -8.54 13.21 -22.04
C ASN A 172 -8.91 14.56 -22.64
N GLU A 173 -10.19 14.79 -22.89
CA GLU A 173 -10.68 16.02 -23.54
C GLU A 173 -10.54 17.28 -22.67
N ILE A 174 -10.36 17.14 -21.35
CA ILE A 174 -10.30 18.26 -20.41
C ILE A 174 -8.92 18.94 -20.47
N ASP A 175 -7.85 18.16 -20.44
CA ASP A 175 -6.47 18.67 -20.42
C ASP A 175 -5.66 18.34 -21.68
N GLY A 176 -6.25 17.62 -22.64
CA GLY A 176 -5.62 17.22 -23.89
C GLY A 176 -4.53 16.16 -23.74
N LYS A 177 -4.42 15.50 -22.58
CA LYS A 177 -3.37 14.51 -22.30
C LYS A 177 -3.83 13.09 -22.58
N TYR A 178 -2.90 12.26 -23.06
CA TYR A 178 -3.16 10.84 -23.25
C TYR A 178 -2.95 10.06 -21.95
N ARG A 179 -3.96 9.28 -21.55
CA ARG A 179 -3.98 8.49 -20.31
C ARG A 179 -4.21 7.01 -20.60
N LEU A 180 -3.18 6.19 -20.42
CA LEU A 180 -3.26 4.75 -20.60
C LEU A 180 -4.02 4.12 -19.42
N PRO A 181 -5.15 3.42 -19.66
CA PRO A 181 -5.74 2.56 -18.64
C PRO A 181 -4.78 1.42 -18.29
N MET A 182 -4.95 0.82 -17.13
CA MET A 182 -4.05 -0.24 -16.62
C MET A 182 -3.75 -1.35 -17.65
N GLN A 183 -4.76 -1.89 -18.36
CA GLN A 183 -4.51 -2.92 -19.38
C GLN A 183 -3.60 -2.41 -20.52
N ALA A 184 -3.80 -1.18 -20.98
CA ALA A 184 -2.96 -0.56 -22.00
C ALA A 184 -1.54 -0.27 -21.49
N GLN A 185 -1.37 0.00 -20.19
CA GLN A 185 -0.03 0.12 -19.58
C GLN A 185 0.74 -1.20 -19.67
N PHE A 186 0.10 -2.34 -19.39
CA PHE A 186 0.74 -3.65 -19.53
C PHE A 186 0.99 -4.05 -20.98
N GLN A 187 0.09 -3.69 -21.90
CA GLN A 187 0.33 -3.86 -23.34
C GLN A 187 1.54 -3.04 -23.82
N ALA A 188 1.67 -1.80 -23.36
CA ALA A 188 2.83 -0.96 -23.64
C ALA A 188 4.12 -1.59 -23.11
N LEU A 189 4.12 -2.05 -21.86
CA LEU A 189 5.25 -2.79 -21.29
C LEU A 189 5.61 -4.03 -22.13
N ALA A 190 4.63 -4.82 -22.54
CA ALA A 190 4.86 -6.02 -23.35
C ALA A 190 5.49 -5.69 -24.71
N ALA A 191 4.96 -4.67 -25.39
CA ALA A 191 5.44 -4.21 -26.68
C ALA A 191 6.85 -3.56 -26.60
N LEU A 192 7.21 -3.00 -25.43
CA LEU A 192 8.55 -2.51 -25.11
C LEU A 192 9.51 -3.62 -24.64
N GLY A 193 9.08 -4.88 -24.65
CA GLY A 193 9.89 -6.04 -24.26
C GLY A 193 10.05 -6.23 -22.74
N ASP A 194 9.27 -5.54 -21.91
CA ASP A 194 9.35 -5.66 -20.45
C ASP A 194 8.80 -7.04 -19.99
N PRO A 195 9.53 -7.79 -19.16
CA PRO A 195 9.09 -9.09 -18.66
C PRO A 195 7.74 -9.05 -17.90
N MET A 196 7.45 -7.98 -17.17
CA MET A 196 6.18 -7.79 -16.45
C MET A 196 5.02 -7.70 -17.44
N GLY A 197 5.17 -6.89 -18.49
CA GLY A 197 4.16 -6.76 -19.54
C GLY A 197 3.96 -8.07 -20.30
N GLN A 198 5.05 -8.71 -20.71
CA GLN A 198 4.99 -9.99 -21.42
C GLN A 198 4.28 -11.09 -20.61
N ARG A 199 4.58 -11.20 -19.31
CA ARG A 199 3.88 -12.12 -18.40
C ARG A 199 2.39 -11.77 -18.28
N PHE A 200 2.06 -10.49 -18.12
CA PHE A 200 0.67 -10.06 -18.04
C PHE A 200 -0.12 -10.46 -19.30
N VAL A 201 0.43 -10.21 -20.49
CA VAL A 201 -0.24 -10.59 -21.75
C VAL A 201 -0.36 -12.11 -21.88
N THR A 202 0.69 -12.85 -21.53
CA THR A 202 0.72 -14.32 -21.63
C THR A 202 -0.30 -14.97 -20.71
N ASP A 203 -0.40 -14.51 -19.47
CA ASP A 203 -1.29 -15.09 -18.46
C ASP A 203 -2.71 -14.51 -18.50
N TRP A 204 -3.00 -13.51 -19.34
CA TRP A 204 -4.28 -12.78 -19.38
C TRP A 204 -5.52 -13.70 -19.37
N SER A 205 -5.49 -14.79 -20.13
CA SER A 205 -6.59 -15.77 -20.18
C SER A 205 -6.92 -16.38 -18.82
N LYS A 206 -5.91 -16.60 -17.97
CA LYS A 206 -6.06 -17.10 -16.60
C LYS A 206 -6.56 -16.01 -15.65
N MET A 207 -6.12 -14.77 -15.87
CA MET A 207 -6.44 -13.63 -15.00
C MET A 207 -7.82 -13.08 -15.27
N LYS A 208 -8.32 -13.19 -16.51
CA LYS A 208 -9.58 -12.60 -16.94
C LYS A 208 -10.71 -12.89 -15.97
N SER A 209 -10.86 -14.14 -15.53
CA SER A 209 -11.90 -14.51 -14.55
C SER A 209 -11.79 -13.83 -13.19
N LEU A 210 -10.58 -13.43 -12.76
CA LEU A 210 -10.35 -12.70 -11.51
C LEU A 210 -10.68 -11.22 -11.66
N PHE A 211 -10.33 -10.63 -12.81
CA PHE A 211 -10.74 -9.26 -13.15
C PHE A 211 -12.25 -9.16 -13.33
N ASP A 212 -12.85 -10.09 -14.06
CA ASP A 212 -14.30 -10.18 -14.22
C ASP A 212 -14.98 -10.31 -12.85
N ALA A 213 -14.43 -11.11 -11.93
CA ALA A 213 -14.97 -11.22 -10.57
C ALA A 213 -14.91 -9.90 -9.79
N ALA A 214 -13.83 -9.12 -9.95
CA ALA A 214 -13.72 -7.79 -9.36
C ALA A 214 -14.68 -6.78 -10.00
N ASP A 215 -14.87 -6.85 -11.32
CA ASP A 215 -15.81 -5.98 -12.03
C ASP A 215 -17.26 -6.30 -11.67
N HIS A 216 -17.62 -7.55 -11.40
CA HIS A 216 -18.96 -7.94 -10.95
C HIS A 216 -19.19 -7.76 -9.44
N ALA A 217 -18.16 -7.29 -8.72
CA ALA A 217 -18.23 -7.08 -7.28
C ALA A 217 -19.08 -5.86 -6.89
N LEU A 218 -19.45 -5.76 -5.61
CA LEU A 218 -20.25 -4.65 -5.07
C LEU A 218 -19.58 -3.28 -5.22
N LEU A 219 -18.27 -3.18 -5.05
CA LEU A 219 -17.53 -1.92 -5.29
C LEU A 219 -17.05 -1.76 -6.74
N GLY A 220 -17.29 -2.77 -7.58
CA GLY A 220 -17.11 -2.70 -9.03
C GLY A 220 -18.35 -2.16 -9.74
N TYR A 221 -18.79 -2.88 -10.76
CA TYR A 221 -19.97 -2.59 -11.59
C TYR A 221 -21.12 -3.58 -11.35
N GLY A 222 -20.96 -4.54 -10.44
CA GLY A 222 -21.95 -5.59 -10.18
C GLY A 222 -22.55 -5.53 -8.78
N PHE A 223 -23.08 -6.68 -8.36
CA PHE A 223 -23.89 -6.81 -7.14
C PHE A 223 -23.53 -8.04 -6.30
N GLU A 224 -22.46 -8.76 -6.66
CA GLU A 224 -22.02 -9.94 -5.93
C GLU A 224 -20.87 -9.59 -4.97
N PRO A 225 -20.84 -10.10 -3.74
CA PRO A 225 -19.69 -9.88 -2.87
C PRO A 225 -18.46 -10.66 -3.35
N ILE A 226 -17.27 -10.06 -3.21
CA ILE A 226 -16.00 -10.76 -3.45
C ILE A 226 -15.85 -11.94 -2.49
N LYS A 227 -15.62 -13.11 -3.08
CA LYS A 227 -15.28 -14.32 -2.35
C LYS A 227 -13.82 -14.27 -1.89
N PRO A 228 -13.50 -14.68 -0.64
CA PRO A 228 -12.13 -14.72 -0.15
C PRO A 228 -11.17 -15.44 -1.09
N GLU A 229 -11.59 -16.55 -1.71
CA GLU A 229 -10.73 -17.34 -2.61
C GLU A 229 -10.34 -16.54 -3.85
N ARG A 230 -11.24 -15.71 -4.38
CA ARG A 230 -10.96 -14.85 -5.55
C ARG A 230 -9.96 -13.76 -5.21
N TYR A 231 -10.13 -13.15 -4.03
CA TYR A 231 -9.16 -12.18 -3.52
C TYR A 231 -7.76 -12.79 -3.40
N HIS A 232 -7.62 -13.95 -2.75
CA HIS A 232 -6.32 -14.60 -2.56
C HIS A 232 -5.68 -15.02 -3.90
N GLN A 233 -6.48 -15.55 -4.84
CA GLN A 233 -6.00 -15.86 -6.20
C GLN A 233 -5.48 -14.63 -6.93
N LEU A 234 -6.18 -13.49 -6.81
CA LEU A 234 -5.73 -12.22 -7.37
C LEU A 234 -4.47 -11.71 -6.66
N TYR A 235 -4.37 -11.86 -5.34
CA TYR A 235 -3.21 -11.43 -4.57
C TYR A 235 -1.94 -12.18 -4.99
N ASP A 236 -2.01 -13.50 -5.06
CA ASP A 236 -0.91 -14.36 -5.52
C ASP A 236 -0.46 -14.01 -6.94
N LEU A 237 -1.42 -13.66 -7.78
CA LEU A 237 -1.17 -13.22 -9.14
C LEU A 237 -0.41 -11.89 -9.19
N VAL A 238 -0.84 -10.90 -8.41
CA VAL A 238 -0.17 -9.59 -8.34
C VAL A 238 1.25 -9.74 -7.78
N ILE A 239 1.48 -10.60 -6.78
CA ILE A 239 2.82 -10.93 -6.29
C ILE A 239 3.70 -11.50 -7.42
N LYS A 240 3.19 -12.48 -8.17
CA LYS A 240 3.93 -13.12 -9.27
C LYS A 240 4.27 -12.15 -10.41
N LEU A 241 3.34 -11.26 -10.77
CA LEU A 241 3.53 -10.28 -11.84
C LEU A 241 4.45 -9.14 -11.42
N SER A 242 4.27 -8.60 -10.21
CA SER A 242 5.10 -7.51 -9.68
C SER A 242 6.55 -7.95 -9.44
N GLY A 243 6.74 -9.23 -9.12
CA GLY A 243 8.03 -9.76 -8.66
C GLY A 243 8.44 -9.23 -7.29
N ALA A 244 7.50 -8.66 -6.52
CA ALA A 244 7.76 -8.16 -5.18
C ALA A 244 8.09 -9.32 -4.24
N ALA A 245 9.18 -9.20 -3.48
CA ALA A 245 9.49 -10.16 -2.43
C ALA A 245 8.65 -9.82 -1.17
N PRO A 246 8.21 -10.83 -0.38
CA PRO A 246 7.53 -10.56 0.88
C PRO A 246 8.31 -9.65 1.82
N THR A 247 9.65 -9.72 1.78
CA THR A 247 10.55 -8.87 2.59
C THR A 247 10.55 -7.40 2.19
N ASP A 248 10.05 -7.06 1.00
CA ASP A 248 9.96 -5.67 0.53
C ASP A 248 8.68 -4.97 1.01
N LEU A 249 7.71 -5.75 1.50
CA LEU A 249 6.39 -5.27 1.90
C LEU A 249 6.42 -4.80 3.36
N PRO A 250 5.96 -3.58 3.67
CA PRO A 250 5.89 -3.12 5.04
C PRO A 250 4.83 -3.89 5.82
N GLU A 251 5.25 -4.52 6.91
CA GLU A 251 4.35 -5.16 7.88
C GLU A 251 4.09 -4.21 9.05
N PHE A 252 2.88 -4.25 9.60
CA PHE A 252 2.59 -3.50 10.82
C PHE A 252 2.90 -4.38 12.03
N PRO A 253 3.45 -3.81 13.12
CA PRO A 253 3.89 -4.60 14.26
C PRO A 253 2.69 -5.23 14.96
N THR A 254 2.96 -6.27 15.75
CA THR A 254 2.03 -6.74 16.77
C THR A 254 2.48 -6.19 18.12
N MET A 255 1.56 -5.53 18.84
CA MET A 255 1.80 -5.05 20.19
C MET A 255 1.42 -6.14 21.21
N ASN A 256 2.39 -6.53 22.02
CA ASN A 256 2.24 -7.43 23.18
C ASN A 256 2.83 -6.75 24.42
N VAL A 257 2.40 -5.50 24.63
CA VAL A 257 2.90 -4.58 25.65
C VAL A 257 1.99 -4.59 26.87
#